data_AF-A0A9Y2AIH3-F1
#
_entry.id   AF-A0A9Y2AIH3-F1
#
_cell.length_a   1.000
_cell.length_b   1.000
_cell.length_c   1.000
_cell.angle_alpha   90.00
_cell.angle_beta   90.00
_cell.angle_gamma   90.00
#
_symmetry.space_group_name_H-M   'P 1'
#
loop_
_entity.id
_entity.type
_entity.pdbx_description
1 polymer ?
#
loop_
_entity_poly.entity_id
_entity_poly.type
_entity_poly.pdbx_seq_one_letter_code
_entity_poly.pdbx_strand_id
1 'polypeptide(L)'
;MNLDYLPLLIILALGVIGHNNSVAIAATVLMLIKLLGFNDWFPILEKHGLNVGIIVLTIGILAPIASGKINMGIMLDTFKTPTGIVAIAMGVFVAWAGGLGIPLLKTSPEIVSSLVIGTIAGVFFCNGIPVGPLIAAGLVYIVLSVGKLFQ
;
A
#
# COMPACT_ATOMS: atom_id res chain seq x y z
N MET A 1 1.14 3.92 31.37
CA MET A 1 1.52 3.49 29.99
C MET A 1 1.25 4.67 29.08
N ASN A 2 2.23 5.12 28.30
CA ASN A 2 1.99 6.18 27.31
C ASN A 2 0.97 5.66 26.28
N LEU A 3 -0.14 6.37 26.10
CA LEU A 3 -1.21 5.97 25.17
C LEU A 3 -0.71 5.88 23.71
N ASP A 4 0.44 6.47 23.42
CA ASP A 4 1.05 6.51 22.09
C ASP A 4 1.52 5.13 21.58
N TYR A 5 1.64 4.11 22.44
CA TYR A 5 1.97 2.74 22.04
C TYR A 5 0.73 1.92 21.65
N LEU A 6 -0.46 2.36 22.09
CA LEU A 6 -1.70 1.63 21.92
C LEU A 6 -2.02 1.31 20.44
N PRO A 7 -1.86 2.25 19.49
CA PRO A 7 -2.18 1.97 18.08
C PRO A 7 -1.28 0.89 17.49
N LEU A 8 0.04 0.97 17.73
CA LEU A 8 1.01 -0.02 17.24
C LEU A 8 0.77 -1.40 17.85
N LEU A 9 0.40 -1.45 19.13
CA LEU A 9 0.12 -2.70 19.84
C LEU A 9 -1.14 -3.38 19.29
N ILE A 10 -2.20 -2.60 19.01
CA ILE A 10 -3.41 -3.10 18.36
C ILE A 10 -3.10 -3.64 16.96
N ILE A 11 -2.33 -2.89 16.15
CA ILE A 11 -1.93 -3.32 14.80
C ILE A 11 -1.11 -4.62 14.85
N LEU A 12 -0.18 -4.73 15.81
CA LEU A 12 0.63 -5.92 16.00
C LEU A 12 -0.24 -7.13 16.39
N ALA A 13 -1.16 -6.96 17.35
CA ALA A 13 -2.10 -8.01 17.74
C ALA A 13 -2.96 -8.47 16.56
N LEU A 14 -3.49 -7.52 15.77
CA LEU A 14 -4.28 -7.82 14.57
C LEU A 14 -3.44 -8.52 13.49
N GLY A 15 -2.18 -8.13 13.31
CA GLY A 15 -1.24 -8.79 12.40
C GLY A 15 -0.96 -10.24 12.78
N VAL A 16 -0.76 -10.52 14.08
CA VAL A 16 -0.51 -11.88 14.59
C VAL A 16 -1.77 -12.75 14.50
N ILE A 17 -2.93 -12.25 14.93
CA ILE A 17 -4.18 -13.02 14.86
C ILE A 17 -4.61 -13.24 13.41
N GLY A 18 -4.45 -12.23 12.55
CA GLY A 18 -4.68 -12.32 11.11
C GLY A 18 -3.64 -13.12 10.34
N HIS A 19 -2.65 -13.72 11.03
CA HIS A 19 -1.55 -14.50 10.43
C HIS A 19 -0.81 -13.75 9.31
N ASN A 20 -0.79 -12.41 9.38
CA ASN A 20 -0.17 -11.57 8.37
C ASN A 20 1.22 -11.14 8.85
N ASN A 21 2.22 -11.96 8.49
CA ASN A 21 3.61 -11.73 8.86
C ASN A 21 4.11 -10.33 8.42
N SER A 22 3.68 -9.82 7.27
CA SER A 22 4.09 -8.50 6.79
C SER A 22 3.62 -7.37 7.72
N VAL A 23 2.35 -7.39 8.15
CA VAL A 23 1.83 -6.40 9.12
C VAL A 23 2.50 -6.55 10.48
N ALA A 24 2.64 -7.79 10.96
CA ALA A 24 3.24 -8.07 12.26
C ALA A 24 4.70 -7.60 12.33
N ILE A 25 5.50 -7.88 11.28
CA ILE A 25 6.90 -7.44 11.19
C ILE A 25 6.97 -5.91 11.15
N ALA A 26 6.18 -5.25 10.30
CA ALA A 26 6.18 -3.78 10.21
C ALA A 26 5.82 -3.11 11.55
N ALA A 27 4.77 -3.59 12.22
CA ALA A 27 4.36 -3.07 13.52
C ALA A 27 5.43 -3.32 14.59
N THR A 28 6.06 -4.50 14.59
CA THR A 28 7.14 -4.84 15.53
C THR A 28 8.36 -3.94 15.33
N VAL A 29 8.78 -3.72 14.08
CA VAL A 29 9.93 -2.85 13.77
C VAL A 29 9.66 -1.41 14.23
N LEU A 30 8.48 -0.86 13.91
CA LEU A 30 8.12 0.50 14.35
C LEU A 30 8.02 0.60 15.88
N MET A 31 7.50 -0.43 16.53
CA MET A 31 7.41 -0.49 18.00
C MET A 31 8.80 -0.54 18.64
N LEU A 32 9.74 -1.30 18.07
CA LEU A 32 11.14 -1.36 18.53
C LEU A 32 11.84 0.00 18.36
N ILE A 33 11.70 0.65 17.20
CA ILE A 33 12.27 1.99 16.95
C ILE A 33 11.77 2.98 18.01
N LYS A 34 10.48 2.93 18.33
CA LYS A 34 9.86 3.77 19.37
C LYS A 34 10.37 3.45 20.77
N LEU A 35 10.50 2.17 21.10
CA LEU A 35 10.98 1.70 22.41
C LEU A 35 12.45 2.09 22.66
N LEU A 36 13.26 2.10 21.59
CA LEU A 36 14.66 2.52 21.63
C LEU A 36 14.85 4.05 21.65
N GLY A 37 13.78 4.83 21.53
CA GLY A 37 13.82 6.29 21.61
C GLY A 37 14.23 7.01 20.32
N PHE A 38 14.30 6.32 19.17
CA PHE A 38 14.66 6.90 17.87
C PHE A 38 13.48 7.64 17.21
N ASN A 39 12.88 8.61 17.92
CA ASN A 39 11.72 9.33 17.42
C ASN A 39 12.01 10.17 16.16
N ASP A 40 13.26 10.61 15.98
CA ASP A 40 13.71 11.39 14.81
C ASP A 40 13.70 10.60 13.50
N TRP A 41 13.55 9.26 13.57
CA TRP A 41 13.48 8.41 12.39
C TRP A 41 12.07 8.38 11.79
N PHE A 42 11.02 8.64 12.57
CA PHE A 42 9.63 8.61 12.07
C PHE A 42 9.40 9.57 10.90
N PRO A 43 9.82 10.85 10.94
CA PRO A 43 9.68 11.76 9.80
C PRO A 43 10.42 11.28 8.53
N ILE A 44 11.57 10.62 8.70
CA ILE A 44 12.35 10.06 7.58
C ILE A 44 11.60 8.87 6.97
N LEU A 45 11.07 7.98 7.81
CA LEU A 45 10.26 6.84 7.39
C LEU A 45 8.97 7.29 6.68
N GLU A 46 8.29 8.31 7.19
CA GLU A 46 7.08 8.84 6.56
C GLU A 46 7.38 9.51 5.21
N LYS A 47 8.47 10.28 5.12
CA LYS A 47 8.82 11.02 3.90
C LYS A 47 9.38 10.13 2.79
N HIS A 48 10.25 9.18 3.13
CA HIS A 48 10.98 8.37 2.14
C HIS A 48 10.55 6.90 2.13
N GLY A 49 9.95 6.39 3.20
CA GLY A 49 9.60 4.96 3.31
C GLY A 49 8.67 4.49 2.20
N LEU A 50 7.65 5.29 1.84
CA LEU A 50 6.78 4.96 0.71
C LEU A 50 7.53 4.96 -0.63
N ASN A 51 8.38 5.96 -0.87
CA ASN A 51 9.16 6.06 -2.12
C ASN A 51 10.11 4.86 -2.26
N VAL A 52 10.89 4.56 -1.22
CA VAL A 52 11.79 3.40 -1.18
C VAL A 52 11.01 2.10 -1.34
N GLY A 53 9.85 1.96 -0.67
CA GLY A 53 8.99 0.79 -0.79
C GLY A 53 8.49 0.55 -2.22
N ILE A 54 8.06 1.61 -2.92
CA ILE A 54 7.63 1.53 -4.32
C ILE A 54 8.80 1.12 -5.23
N ILE A 55 10.00 1.66 -5.01
CA ILE A 55 11.19 1.28 -5.77
C ILE A 55 11.50 -0.21 -5.58
N VAL A 56 11.53 -0.68 -4.33
CA VAL A 56 11.79 -2.10 -4.01
C VAL A 56 10.72 -3.01 -4.64
N LEU A 57 9.45 -2.63 -4.57
CA LEU A 57 8.35 -3.36 -5.19
C LEU A 57 8.49 -3.41 -6.72
N THR A 58 8.86 -2.29 -7.35
CA THR A 58 9.08 -2.20 -8.80
C THR A 58 10.24 -3.10 -9.24
N ILE A 59 11.35 -3.12 -8.48
CA ILE A 59 12.47 -4.03 -8.73
C ILE A 59 11.99 -5.49 -8.70
N GLY A 60 11.18 -5.86 -7.71
CA GLY A 60 10.60 -7.21 -7.61
C GLY A 60 9.76 -7.60 -8.83
N ILE A 61 8.96 -6.67 -9.36
CA ILE A 61 8.14 -6.88 -10.57
C ILE A 61 9.00 -6.97 -11.84
N LEU A 62 10.12 -6.24 -11.91
CA LEU A 62 11.03 -6.26 -13.06
C LEU A 62 12.02 -7.44 -13.04
N ALA A 63 12.26 -8.06 -11.88
CA ALA A 63 13.20 -9.18 -11.74
C ALA A 63 12.94 -10.38 -12.68
N PRO A 64 11.68 -10.82 -12.94
CA PRO A 64 11.39 -11.87 -13.92
C PRO A 64 11.78 -11.48 -15.35
N ILE A 65 11.70 -10.19 -15.70
CA ILE A 65 12.12 -9.67 -17.01
C ILE A 65 13.65 -9.69 -17.09
N ALA A 66 14.33 -9.17 -16.06
CA ALA A 66 15.79 -9.15 -16.00
C ALA A 66 16.42 -10.56 -15.96
N SER A 67 15.74 -11.53 -15.35
CA SER A 67 16.15 -12.95 -15.31
C SER A 67 15.81 -13.73 -16.58
N GLY A 68 15.17 -13.12 -17.58
CA GLY A 68 14.82 -13.76 -18.85
C GLY A 68 13.61 -14.70 -18.79
N LYS A 69 12.89 -14.78 -17.66
CA LYS A 69 11.67 -15.59 -17.53
C LYS A 69 10.51 -15.03 -18.37
N ILE A 70 10.48 -13.72 -18.57
CA ILE A 70 9.51 -13.03 -19.44
C ILE A 70 10.27 -12.50 -20.65
N ASN A 71 10.03 -13.12 -21.82
CA ASN A 71 10.61 -12.68 -23.09
C ASN A 71 9.64 -11.74 -23.84
N MET A 72 10.16 -10.96 -24.80
CA MET A 72 9.40 -10.01 -25.60
C MET A 72 8.22 -10.66 -26.34
N GLY A 73 8.36 -11.93 -26.77
CA GLY A 73 7.27 -12.69 -27.38
C GLY A 73 6.04 -12.84 -26.47
N ILE A 74 6.27 -13.17 -25.18
CA ILE A 74 5.20 -13.33 -24.18
C ILE A 74 4.50 -11.99 -23.90
N MET A 75 5.28 -10.90 -23.87
CA MET A 75 4.72 -9.55 -23.71
C MET A 75 3.84 -9.16 -24.91
N LEU A 76 4.27 -9.47 -26.14
CA LEU A 76 3.48 -9.18 -27.34
C LEU A 76 2.22 -10.04 -27.45
N ASP A 77 2.27 -11.30 -26.99
CA ASP A 77 1.09 -12.17 -26.97
C ASP A 77 0.03 -11.69 -25.98
N THR A 78 0.43 -10.99 -24.92
CA THR A 78 -0.49 -10.36 -23.96
C THR A 78 -1.43 -9.36 -24.66
N PHE A 79 -0.97 -8.63 -25.68
CA PHE A 79 -1.81 -7.69 -26.45
C PHE A 79 -2.83 -8.38 -27.37
N LYS A 80 -2.63 -9.67 -27.69
CA LYS A 80 -3.54 -10.42 -28.56
C LYS A 80 -4.62 -11.17 -27.79
N THR A 81 -4.40 -11.40 -26.50
CA THR A 81 -5.35 -12.15 -25.66
C THR A 81 -6.37 -11.20 -25.01
N PRO A 82 -7.67 -11.55 -24.97
CA PRO A 82 -8.67 -10.74 -24.27
C PRO A 82 -8.33 -10.52 -22.79
N THR A 83 -7.79 -11.55 -22.14
CA THR A 83 -7.32 -11.48 -20.74
C THR A 83 -6.15 -10.51 -20.57
N GLY A 84 -5.20 -10.50 -21.51
CA GLY A 84 -4.06 -9.60 -21.45
C GLY A 84 -4.44 -8.14 -21.68
N ILE A 85 -5.38 -7.86 -22.58
CA ILE A 85 -5.91 -6.50 -22.79
C ILE A 85 -6.58 -5.98 -21.51
N VAL A 86 -7.41 -6.80 -20.86
CA VAL A 86 -8.05 -6.42 -19.59
C VAL A 86 -6.99 -6.19 -18.50
N ALA A 87 -5.97 -7.05 -18.41
CA ALA A 87 -4.88 -6.88 -17.44
C ALA A 87 -4.10 -5.57 -17.66
N ILE A 88 -3.80 -5.22 -18.92
CA ILE A 88 -3.14 -3.95 -19.27
C ILE A 88 -4.03 -2.77 -18.89
N ALA A 89 -5.32 -2.81 -19.26
CA ALA A 89 -6.26 -1.74 -18.94
C ALA A 89 -6.39 -1.51 -17.42
N MET A 90 -6.51 -2.59 -16.64
CA MET A 90 -6.54 -2.53 -15.18
C MET A 90 -5.23 -2.02 -14.58
N GLY A 91 -4.08 -2.44 -15.13
CA GLY A 91 -2.77 -1.95 -14.70
C GLY A 91 -2.63 -0.44 -14.88
N VAL A 92 -3.03 0.07 -16.06
CA VAL A 92 -3.04 1.52 -16.34
C VAL A 92 -3.99 2.25 -15.40
N PHE A 93 -5.20 1.72 -15.20
CA PHE A 93 -6.20 2.33 -14.32
C PHE A 93 -5.72 2.43 -12.86
N VAL A 94 -5.17 1.34 -12.31
CA VAL A 94 -4.69 1.33 -10.92
C VAL A 94 -3.47 2.22 -10.74
N ALA A 95 -2.54 2.25 -11.71
CA ALA A 95 -1.38 3.14 -11.66
C ALA A 95 -1.80 4.62 -11.68
N TRP A 96 -2.75 4.97 -12.54
CA TRP A 96 -3.32 6.32 -12.61
C TRP A 96 -4.05 6.70 -11.31
N ALA A 97 -4.92 5.82 -10.81
CA ALA A 97 -5.63 6.02 -9.55
C ALA A 97 -4.65 6.21 -8.37
N GLY A 98 -3.62 5.36 -8.26
CA GLY A 98 -2.61 5.46 -7.21
C GLY A 98 -1.88 6.81 -7.24
N GLY A 99 -1.53 7.32 -8.43
CA GLY A 99 -0.92 8.65 -8.59
C GLY A 99 -1.80 9.79 -8.07
N LEU A 100 -3.12 9.70 -8.30
CA LEU A 100 -4.10 10.67 -7.80
C LEU A 100 -4.30 10.59 -6.27
N GLY A 101 -4.01 9.45 -5.65
CA GLY A 101 -4.10 9.26 -4.20
C GLY A 101 -2.95 9.88 -3.40
N ILE A 102 -1.79 10.15 -4.03
CA ILE A 102 -0.60 10.67 -3.34
C ILE A 102 -0.86 12.03 -2.64
N PRO A 103 -1.50 13.03 -3.28
CA PRO A 103 -1.78 14.30 -2.63
C PRO A 103 -2.73 14.15 -1.43
N LEU A 104 -3.72 13.28 -1.52
CA LEU A 104 -4.67 12.99 -0.42
C LEU A 104 -3.95 12.49 0.83
N LEU A 105 -3.00 11.57 0.65
CA LEU A 105 -2.21 11.03 1.75
C LEU A 105 -1.33 12.08 2.43
N LYS A 106 -0.90 13.12 1.70
CA LYS A 106 -0.04 14.19 2.24
C LYS A 106 -0.83 15.29 2.93
N THR A 107 -2.04 15.58 2.44
CA THR A 107 -2.83 16.74 2.88
C THR A 107 -3.80 16.40 4.01
N SER A 108 -4.20 15.13 4.15
CA SER A 108 -5.27 14.75 5.09
C SER A 108 -4.89 13.53 5.94
N PRO A 109 -4.25 13.74 7.12
CA PRO A 109 -3.89 12.67 8.04
C PRO A 109 -5.10 11.83 8.51
N GLU A 110 -6.28 12.44 8.60
CA GLU A 110 -7.55 11.75 8.95
C GLU A 110 -7.96 10.70 7.90
N ILE A 111 -7.69 10.96 6.62
CA ILE A 111 -7.97 10.00 5.55
C ILE A 111 -6.95 8.86 5.61
N VAL A 112 -5.69 9.16 5.94
CA VAL A 112 -4.66 8.13 6.14
C VAL A 112 -5.05 7.20 7.29
N SER A 113 -5.47 7.75 8.44
CA SER A 113 -5.82 6.93 9.61
C SER A 113 -7.03 6.04 9.35
N SER A 114 -8.09 6.58 8.71
CA SER A 114 -9.26 5.79 8.32
C SER A 114 -8.95 4.72 7.27
N LEU A 115 -8.07 5.00 6.29
CA LEU A 115 -7.60 4.00 5.33
C LEU A 115 -6.79 2.88 5.99
N VAL A 116 -5.93 3.21 6.95
CA VAL A 116 -5.16 2.21 7.71
C VAL A 116 -6.11 1.30 8.50
N ILE A 117 -7.10 1.86 9.18
CA ILE A 117 -8.11 1.08 9.91
C ILE A 117 -8.87 0.15 8.96
N GLY A 118 -9.37 0.68 7.84
CA GLY A 118 -10.12 -0.11 6.85
C GLY A 118 -9.29 -1.22 6.22
N THR A 119 -8.02 -0.96 5.89
CA THR A 119 -7.13 -1.96 5.30
C THR A 119 -6.79 -3.07 6.29
N ILE A 120 -6.58 -2.75 7.58
CA ILE A 120 -6.35 -3.77 8.61
C ILE A 120 -7.61 -4.62 8.83
N ALA A 121 -8.79 -3.99 8.89
CA ALA A 121 -10.04 -4.72 8.99
C ALA A 121 -10.23 -5.66 7.79
N GLY A 122 -9.94 -5.21 6.57
CA GLY A 122 -10.00 -6.05 5.36
C GLY A 122 -9.01 -7.21 5.38
N VAL A 123 -7.78 -7.01 5.86
CA VAL A 123 -6.81 -8.10 6.05
C VAL A 123 -7.35 -9.14 7.02
N PHE A 124 -7.94 -8.69 8.14
CA PHE A 124 -8.44 -9.56 9.19
C PHE A 124 -9.70 -10.35 8.77
N PHE A 125 -10.71 -9.68 8.22
CA PHE A 125 -11.99 -10.31 7.90
C PHE A 125 -12.01 -11.00 6.53
N CYS A 126 -11.24 -10.51 5.56
CA CYS A 126 -11.29 -11.00 4.19
C CYS A 126 -10.06 -11.85 3.79
N ASN A 127 -9.16 -12.17 4.73
CA ASN A 127 -7.85 -12.79 4.45
C ASN A 127 -7.04 -12.03 3.38
N GLY A 128 -7.19 -10.70 3.35
CA GLY A 128 -6.51 -9.83 2.38
C GLY A 128 -5.02 -9.63 2.70
N ILE A 129 -4.30 -9.01 1.76
CA ILE A 129 -2.90 -8.60 1.95
C ILE A 129 -2.86 -7.06 2.07
N PRO A 130 -2.09 -6.48 3.00
CA PRO A 130 -1.92 -5.04 3.09
C PRO A 130 -1.16 -4.53 1.85
N VAL A 131 -1.88 -3.91 0.91
CA VAL A 131 -1.30 -3.37 -0.33
C VAL A 131 -0.81 -1.92 -0.17
N GLY A 132 -0.86 -1.40 1.05
CA GLY A 132 -0.56 -0.02 1.39
C GLY A 132 -1.73 0.95 1.12
N PRO A 133 -1.66 2.17 1.70
CA PRO A 133 -2.77 3.12 1.61
C PRO A 133 -2.88 3.80 0.24
N LEU A 134 -1.89 3.62 -0.66
CA LEU A 134 -1.82 4.32 -1.95
C LEU A 134 -2.97 3.97 -2.89
N ILE A 135 -3.26 2.69 -3.07
CA ILE A 135 -4.35 2.24 -3.95
C ILE A 135 -5.70 2.68 -3.39
N ALA A 136 -5.88 2.49 -2.07
CA ALA A 136 -7.12 2.88 -1.40
C ALA A 136 -7.34 4.40 -1.45
N ALA A 137 -6.30 5.21 -1.26
CA ALA A 137 -6.36 6.66 -1.41
C ALA A 137 -6.70 7.08 -2.85
N GLY A 138 -6.19 6.38 -3.85
CA GLY A 138 -6.55 6.60 -5.25
C GLY A 138 -8.02 6.33 -5.55
N LEU A 139 -8.56 5.24 -4.99
CA LEU A 139 -9.99 4.92 -5.11
C LEU A 139 -10.87 5.95 -4.38
N VAL A 140 -10.48 6.34 -3.15
CA VAL A 140 -11.16 7.40 -2.41
C VAL A 140 -11.13 8.72 -3.18
N TYR A 141 -9.99 9.08 -3.80
CA TYR A 141 -9.89 10.25 -4.66
C TYR A 141 -10.94 10.21 -5.76
N ILE A 142 -11.00 9.11 -6.51
CA ILE A 142 -11.94 8.97 -7.63
C ILE A 142 -13.39 9.10 -7.14
N VAL A 143 -13.74 8.45 -6.02
CA VAL A 143 -15.09 8.53 -5.44
C VAL A 143 -15.43 9.95 -5.03
N LEU A 144 -14.52 10.66 -4.35
CA LEU A 144 -14.73 12.04 -3.93
C LEU A 144 -14.79 13.00 -5.12
N SER A 145 -13.97 12.80 -6.14
CA SER A 145 -13.96 13.59 -7.37
C SER A 145 -15.27 13.43 -8.15
N VAL A 146 -15.78 12.20 -8.27
CA VAL A 146 -17.09 11.95 -8.88
C VAL A 146 -18.20 12.55 -8.03
N GLY A 147 -18.16 12.41 -6.70
CA GLY A 147 -19.14 13.01 -5.81
C GLY A 147 -19.21 14.54 -5.88
N LYS A 148 -18.07 15.22 -6.05
CA LYS A 148 -18.00 16.67 -6.29
C LYS A 148 -18.52 17.09 -7.66
N LEU A 149 -18.57 16.18 -8.63
CA LEU A 149 -19.14 16.41 -9.97
C LEU A 149 -20.68 16.37 -9.97
N PHE A 150 -21.29 15.82 -8.91
CA PHE A 150 -22.74 15.76 -8.69
C PHE A 150 -23.25 16.81 -7.69
N GLN A 151 -22.41 17.75 -7.25
CA GLN A 151 -22.77 18.96 -6.51
C GLN A 151 -22.53 20.20 -7.37
#